data_AF-A0A7Y8DSU6-F1
#
_entry.id   AF-A0A7Y8DSU6-F1
#
_cell.length_a   1.000
_cell.length_b   1.000
_cell.length_c   1.000
_cell.angle_alpha   90.00
_cell.angle_beta   90.00
_cell.angle_gamma   90.00
#
_symmetry.space_group_name_H-M   'P 1'
#
loop_
_entity.id
_entity.type
_entity.pdbx_description
1 polymer ?
#
loop_
_entity_poly.entity_id
_entity_poly.type
_entity_poly.pdbx_seq_one_letter_code
_entity_poly.pdbx_strand_id
1 'polypeptide(L)'
;MSFFDIFKRNKVEKEEKRYPITSEGTDGVVFICSLIQEQFSLITMSGGKIPPILHSSSSGKFEIDQWLAGYILGFYDAFLQSQNQKYDPNALELIFSVFYGEEVAEESTKQCLLATLTLGDKSENFFKIAFDEFNDGVYEGGNNFMDWRDKKIQAPLAIYKKYLS
;
A
#
# COMPACT_ATOMS: atom_id res chain seq x y z
N MET A 1 -22.33 22.78 -36.36
CA MET A 1 -22.08 21.72 -35.37
C MET A 1 -20.68 21.93 -34.84
N SER A 2 -20.54 22.39 -33.60
CA SER A 2 -19.25 22.82 -33.04
C SER A 2 -18.49 21.62 -32.47
N PHE A 3 -17.21 21.51 -32.82
CA PHE A 3 -16.27 20.48 -32.35
C PHE A 3 -16.11 20.41 -30.81
N PHE A 4 -16.65 21.40 -30.08
CA PHE A 4 -16.61 21.48 -28.62
C PHE A 4 -17.66 20.62 -27.89
N ASP A 5 -18.62 20.02 -28.59
CA ASP A 5 -19.67 19.22 -27.95
C ASP A 5 -19.29 17.74 -27.71
N ILE A 6 -18.12 17.28 -28.19
CA ILE A 6 -17.70 15.86 -28.08
C ILE A 6 -16.88 15.58 -26.80
N PHE A 7 -16.42 16.61 -26.09
CA PHE A 7 -15.65 16.47 -24.84
C PHE A 7 -16.50 16.53 -23.56
N LYS A 8 -17.84 16.46 -23.66
CA LYS A 8 -18.75 16.17 -22.54
C LYS A 8 -19.04 14.67 -22.41
N ARG A 9 -18.08 13.82 -22.78
CA ARG A 9 -18.15 12.38 -22.57
C ARG A 9 -17.87 12.09 -21.09
N ASN A 10 -18.96 12.04 -20.33
CA ASN A 10 -19.11 11.26 -19.11
C ASN A 10 -17.95 11.37 -18.10
N LYS A 11 -17.92 12.45 -17.32
CA LYS A 11 -17.62 12.25 -15.89
C LYS A 11 -18.78 11.42 -15.33
N VAL A 12 -18.69 10.10 -15.50
CA VAL A 12 -19.37 9.20 -14.58
C VAL A 12 -18.73 9.56 -13.24
N GLU A 13 -19.46 10.27 -12.38
CA GLU A 13 -19.17 10.22 -10.95
C GLU A 13 -19.26 8.73 -10.62
N LYS A 14 -18.09 8.05 -10.61
CA LYS A 14 -17.99 6.69 -10.07
C LYS A 14 -18.55 6.84 -8.65
N GLU A 15 -19.65 6.14 -8.37
CA GLU A 15 -20.15 6.05 -7.01
C GLU A 15 -18.98 5.57 -6.14
N GLU A 16 -18.70 6.30 -5.06
CA GLU A 16 -17.62 5.97 -4.12
C GLU A 16 -17.74 4.50 -3.72
N LYS A 17 -16.67 3.73 -3.93
CA LYS A 17 -16.69 2.30 -3.64
C LYS A 17 -16.88 2.10 -2.14
N ARG A 18 -17.99 1.46 -1.76
CA ARG A 18 -18.22 1.06 -0.37
C ARG A 18 -17.43 -0.21 -0.07
N TYR A 19 -16.42 -0.08 0.79
CA TYR A 19 -15.65 -1.23 1.27
C TYR A 19 -16.43 -1.95 2.37
N PRO A 20 -16.68 -3.27 2.25
CA PRO A 20 -17.34 -4.05 3.29
C PRO A 20 -16.36 -4.34 4.43
N ILE A 21 -16.04 -3.32 5.21
CA ILE A 21 -15.15 -3.41 6.39
C ILE A 21 -15.95 -3.43 7.69
N THR A 22 -15.46 -4.16 8.68
CA THR A 22 -16.01 -4.11 10.04
C THR A 22 -15.64 -2.79 10.72
N SER A 23 -16.40 -2.38 11.73
CA SER A 23 -16.07 -1.16 12.50
C SER A 23 -14.66 -1.22 13.12
N GLU A 24 -14.25 -2.40 13.58
CA GLU A 24 -12.90 -2.68 14.09
C GLU A 24 -11.82 -2.51 13.02
N GLY A 25 -12.12 -2.95 11.78
CA GLY A 25 -11.27 -2.72 10.62
C GLY A 25 -11.14 -1.24 10.27
N THR A 26 -12.21 -0.46 10.42
CA THR A 26 -12.19 1.00 10.18
C THR A 26 -11.22 1.72 11.12
N ASP A 27 -11.22 1.39 12.41
CA ASP A 27 -10.30 2.01 13.38
C ASP A 27 -8.84 1.69 13.05
N GLY A 28 -8.57 0.44 12.65
CA GLY A 28 -7.26 0.02 12.16
C GLY A 28 -6.83 0.79 10.92
N VAL A 29 -7.71 0.94 9.93
CA VAL A 29 -7.43 1.72 8.71
C VAL A 29 -7.14 3.18 9.05
N VAL A 30 -7.97 3.83 9.86
CA VAL A 30 -7.79 5.24 10.23
C VAL A 30 -6.44 5.45 10.93
N PHE A 31 -6.09 4.55 11.86
CA PHE A 31 -4.83 4.60 12.58
C PHE A 31 -3.62 4.44 11.63
N ILE A 32 -3.64 3.40 10.80
CA ILE A 32 -2.57 3.12 9.84
C ILE A 32 -2.42 4.25 8.81
N CYS A 33 -3.53 4.74 8.27
CA CYS A 33 -3.51 5.86 7.34
C CYS A 33 -2.92 7.11 7.98
N SER A 34 -3.30 7.45 9.22
CA SER A 34 -2.73 8.61 9.92
C SER A 34 -1.21 8.48 10.06
N LEU A 35 -0.74 7.30 10.47
CA LEU A 35 0.68 7.04 10.69
C LEU A 35 1.50 7.02 9.39
N ILE A 36 0.99 6.42 8.32
CA ILE A 36 1.66 6.42 7.00
C ILE A 36 1.64 7.83 6.39
N GLN A 37 0.57 8.60 6.61
CA GLN A 37 0.48 9.97 6.12
C GLN A 37 1.49 10.90 6.80
N GLU A 38 1.67 10.78 8.12
CA GLU A 38 2.78 11.42 8.83
C GLU A 38 4.12 11.01 8.22
N GLN A 39 4.23 9.74 7.82
CA GLN A 39 5.48 9.28 7.23
C GLN A 39 5.76 9.93 5.86
N PHE A 40 4.78 9.93 4.97
CA PHE A 40 4.89 10.57 3.66
C PHE A 40 5.11 12.08 3.78
N SER A 41 4.55 12.72 4.80
CA SER A 41 4.79 14.14 5.10
C SER A 41 6.27 14.41 5.34
N LEU A 42 6.93 13.61 6.17
CA LEU A 42 8.36 13.77 6.45
C LEU A 42 9.23 13.53 5.19
N ILE A 43 8.82 12.65 4.25
CA ILE A 43 9.53 12.46 2.96
C ILE A 43 9.47 13.75 2.17
N THR A 44 8.27 14.34 2.06
CA THR A 44 8.06 15.58 1.29
C THR A 44 8.74 16.78 1.94
N MET A 45 8.77 16.86 3.27
CA MET A 45 9.53 17.86 4.01
C MET A 45 11.05 17.75 3.78
N SER A 46 11.55 16.54 3.50
CA SER A 46 12.96 16.29 3.19
C SER A 46 13.30 16.55 1.71
N GLY A 47 12.38 17.11 0.93
CA GLY A 47 12.57 17.39 -0.50
C GLY A 47 12.26 16.21 -1.44
N GLY A 48 11.83 15.07 -0.88
CA GLY A 48 11.39 13.91 -1.65
C GLY A 48 9.96 14.05 -2.19
N LYS A 49 9.52 13.08 -2.98
CA LYS A 49 8.10 12.92 -3.35
C LYS A 49 7.53 11.71 -2.62
N ILE A 50 6.22 11.71 -2.40
CA ILE A 50 5.52 10.50 -1.92
C ILE A 50 5.87 9.37 -2.89
N PRO A 51 6.41 8.24 -2.39
CA PRO A 51 6.79 7.14 -3.26
C PRO A 51 5.53 6.61 -3.96
N PRO A 52 5.51 6.51 -5.30
CA PRO A 52 4.38 5.89 -5.99
C PRO A 52 4.30 4.42 -5.59
N ILE A 53 3.10 3.90 -5.33
CA ILE A 53 2.91 2.44 -5.21
C ILE A 53 2.79 1.77 -6.57
N LEU A 54 2.33 2.49 -7.61
CA LEU A 54 2.31 2.02 -8.99
C LEU A 54 3.19 2.91 -9.86
N HIS A 55 3.95 2.27 -10.73
CA HIS A 55 4.79 2.89 -11.75
C HIS A 55 4.38 2.42 -13.14
N SER A 56 4.50 3.30 -14.13
CA SER A 56 4.33 2.88 -15.52
C SER A 56 5.62 2.19 -15.98
N SER A 57 5.53 0.90 -16.30
CA SER A 57 6.64 0.17 -16.92
C SER A 57 6.92 0.71 -18.32
N SER A 58 8.12 0.42 -18.84
CA SER A 58 8.49 0.69 -20.24
C SER A 58 7.57 0.01 -21.26
N SER A 59 6.78 -0.99 -20.84
CA SER A 59 5.79 -1.69 -21.65
C SER A 59 4.39 -1.07 -21.61
N GLY A 60 4.18 0.01 -20.85
CA GLY A 60 2.88 0.64 -20.64
C GLY A 60 1.98 -0.07 -19.64
N LYS A 61 2.42 -1.19 -19.05
CA LYS A 61 1.76 -1.86 -17.92
C LYS A 61 2.11 -1.18 -16.60
N PHE A 62 1.20 -1.21 -15.62
CA PHE A 62 1.48 -0.74 -14.27
C PHE A 62 2.23 -1.81 -13.47
N GLU A 63 3.32 -1.43 -12.82
CA GLU A 63 4.11 -2.26 -11.90
C GLU A 63 4.00 -1.70 -10.49
N ILE A 64 3.75 -2.57 -9.50
CA ILE A 64 3.72 -2.18 -8.10
C ILE A 64 5.12 -2.09 -7.50
N ASP A 65 5.36 -1.12 -6.63
CA ASP A 65 6.50 -1.14 -5.71
C ASP A 65 6.25 -2.25 -4.68
N GLN A 66 6.82 -3.42 -4.96
CA GLN A 66 6.66 -4.64 -4.17
C GLN A 66 7.08 -4.44 -2.72
N TRP A 67 8.17 -3.71 -2.51
CA TRP A 67 8.70 -3.46 -1.18
C TRP A 67 7.76 -2.57 -0.37
N LEU A 68 7.30 -1.46 -0.95
CA LEU A 68 6.37 -0.54 -0.28
C LEU A 68 5.04 -1.22 0.03
N ALA A 69 4.53 -2.00 -0.92
CA ALA A 69 3.31 -2.76 -0.77
C ALA A 69 3.44 -3.81 0.36
N GLY A 70 4.54 -4.56 0.37
CA GLY A 70 4.88 -5.50 1.44
C GLY A 70 5.04 -4.80 2.79
N TYR A 71 5.68 -3.64 2.83
CA TYR A 71 5.87 -2.84 4.03
C TYR A 71 4.55 -2.41 4.66
N ILE A 72 3.65 -1.82 3.87
CA ILE A 72 2.33 -1.39 4.34
C ILE A 72 1.52 -2.59 4.84
N LEU A 73 1.54 -3.70 4.10
CA LEU A 73 0.85 -4.93 4.48
C LEU A 73 1.39 -5.51 5.79
N GLY A 74 2.72 -5.69 5.91
CA GLY A 74 3.35 -6.26 7.09
C GLY A 74 3.14 -5.40 8.34
N PHE A 75 3.16 -4.08 8.18
CA PHE A 75 2.86 -3.16 9.27
C PHE A 75 1.38 -3.26 9.71
N TYR A 76 0.44 -3.30 8.76
CA TYR A 76 -0.98 -3.45 9.04
C TYR A 76 -1.29 -4.80 9.71
N ASP A 77 -0.76 -5.90 9.19
CA ASP A 77 -0.94 -7.24 9.75
C ASP A 77 -0.39 -7.33 11.18
N ALA A 78 0.82 -6.81 11.43
CA ALA A 78 1.41 -6.78 12.76
C ALA A 78 0.58 -5.94 13.75
N PHE A 79 0.01 -4.81 13.29
CA PHE A 79 -0.92 -4.02 14.09
C PHE A 79 -2.17 -4.82 14.48
N LEU A 80 -2.84 -5.47 13.53
CA LEU A 80 -4.03 -6.27 13.81
C LEU A 80 -3.75 -7.42 14.78
N GLN A 81 -2.63 -8.13 14.58
CA GLN A 81 -2.21 -9.21 15.48
C GLN A 81 -2.00 -8.69 16.91
N SER A 82 -1.47 -7.49 17.08
CA SER A 82 -1.32 -6.86 18.41
C SER A 82 -2.65 -6.57 19.10
N GLN A 83 -3.72 -6.37 18.31
CA GLN A 83 -5.08 -6.13 18.79
C GLN A 83 -5.93 -7.41 18.84
N ASN A 84 -5.35 -8.59 18.57
CA ASN A 84 -6.06 -9.86 18.38
C ASN A 84 -7.18 -9.80 17.32
N GLN A 85 -7.00 -9.00 16.28
CA GLN A 85 -7.92 -8.86 15.17
C GLN A 85 -7.52 -9.73 13.97
N LYS A 86 -8.49 -10.07 13.12
CA LYS A 86 -8.24 -10.83 11.88
C LYS A 86 -7.90 -9.89 10.74
N TYR A 87 -7.00 -10.33 9.87
CA TYR A 87 -6.69 -9.64 8.62
C TYR A 87 -7.92 -9.48 7.72
N ASP A 88 -8.18 -8.24 7.28
CA ASP A 88 -9.21 -7.90 6.30
C ASP A 88 -8.55 -7.36 5.02
N PRO A 89 -8.60 -8.10 3.88
CA PRO A 89 -8.02 -7.64 2.63
C PRO A 89 -8.69 -6.38 2.08
N ASN A 90 -9.96 -6.11 2.41
CA ASN A 90 -10.66 -4.90 1.96
C ASN A 90 -10.11 -3.65 2.64
N ALA A 91 -9.56 -3.79 3.85
CA ALA A 91 -8.92 -2.71 4.57
C ALA A 91 -7.60 -2.30 3.92
N LEU A 92 -6.83 -3.24 3.37
CA LEU A 92 -5.61 -2.93 2.62
C LEU A 92 -5.93 -2.15 1.34
N GLU A 93 -6.98 -2.55 0.61
CA GLU A 93 -7.44 -1.81 -0.57
C GLU A 93 -7.87 -0.39 -0.19
N LEU A 94 -8.59 -0.23 0.92
CA LEU A 94 -8.96 1.10 1.41
C LEU A 94 -7.74 1.94 1.80
N ILE A 95 -6.74 1.36 2.47
CA ILE A 95 -5.47 2.04 2.80
C ILE A 95 -4.80 2.54 1.52
N PHE A 96 -4.67 1.70 0.49
CA PHE A 96 -4.12 2.13 -0.79
C PHE A 96 -4.97 3.20 -1.47
N SER A 97 -6.29 3.11 -1.39
CA SER A 97 -7.21 4.09 -1.98
C SER A 97 -7.02 5.48 -1.36
N VAL A 98 -6.83 5.55 -0.03
CA VAL A 98 -6.58 6.81 0.69
C VAL A 98 -5.33 7.52 0.17
N PHE A 99 -4.26 6.78 -0.16
CA PHE A 99 -2.99 7.36 -0.59
C PHE A 99 -2.88 7.58 -2.09
N TYR A 100 -3.48 6.72 -2.89
CA TYR A 100 -3.19 6.63 -4.33
C TYR A 100 -4.44 6.66 -5.23
N GLY A 101 -5.64 6.69 -4.66
CA GLY A 101 -6.90 6.65 -5.38
C GLY A 101 -7.38 5.24 -5.72
N GLU A 102 -8.67 5.10 -5.97
CA GLU A 102 -9.35 3.79 -6.11
C GLU A 102 -8.79 2.90 -7.23
N GLU A 103 -8.48 3.49 -8.40
CA GLU A 103 -7.98 2.71 -9.54
C GLU A 103 -6.61 2.10 -9.27
N VAL A 104 -5.76 2.82 -8.56
CA VAL A 104 -4.43 2.35 -8.15
C VAL A 104 -4.55 1.31 -7.05
N ALA A 105 -5.50 1.50 -6.13
CA ALA A 105 -5.71 0.60 -5.00
C ALA A 105 -6.17 -0.80 -5.41
N GLU A 106 -7.12 -0.88 -6.35
CA GLU A 106 -7.66 -2.15 -6.83
C GLU A 106 -6.54 -3.00 -7.47
N GLU A 107 -5.74 -2.38 -8.34
CA GLU A 107 -4.64 -3.05 -9.03
C GLU A 107 -3.53 -3.45 -8.04
N SER A 108 -3.16 -2.56 -7.12
CA SER A 108 -2.15 -2.84 -6.11
C SER A 108 -2.55 -4.03 -5.22
N THR A 109 -3.81 -4.07 -4.79
CA THR A 109 -4.33 -5.15 -3.94
C THR A 109 -4.31 -6.49 -4.68
N LYS A 110 -4.68 -6.52 -5.96
CA LYS A 110 -4.58 -7.75 -6.78
C LYS A 110 -3.15 -8.25 -6.86
N GLN A 111 -2.17 -7.36 -7.08
CA GLN A 111 -0.77 -7.75 -7.16
C GLN A 111 -0.23 -8.24 -5.80
N CYS A 112 -0.61 -7.61 -4.68
CA CYS A 112 -0.28 -8.10 -3.33
C CYS A 112 -0.85 -9.48 -3.03
N LEU A 113 -2.11 -9.73 -3.41
CA LEU A 113 -2.75 -11.05 -3.22
C LEU A 113 -2.04 -12.12 -4.05
N LEU A 114 -1.67 -11.81 -5.29
CA LEU A 114 -0.89 -12.71 -6.13
C LEU A 114 0.47 -13.03 -5.50
N ALA A 115 1.20 -12.01 -5.03
CA ALA A 115 2.48 -12.19 -4.33
C ALA A 115 2.34 -13.03 -3.05
N THR A 116 1.23 -12.87 -2.33
CA THR A 116 0.94 -13.63 -1.10
C THR A 116 0.59 -15.09 -1.42
N LEU A 117 -0.17 -15.35 -2.48
CA LEU A 117 -0.54 -16.70 -2.90
C LEU A 117 0.67 -17.49 -3.44
N THR A 118 1.65 -16.80 -4.02
CA THR A 118 2.89 -17.44 -4.51
C THR A 118 3.91 -17.74 -3.41
N LEU A 119 3.71 -17.27 -2.16
CA LEU A 119 4.50 -17.68 -0.97
C LEU A 119 4.52 -19.21 -0.76
N GLY A 120 3.60 -19.95 -1.36
CA GLY A 120 3.53 -21.41 -1.28
C GLY A 120 4.24 -22.20 -2.39
N ASP A 121 4.61 -21.59 -3.53
CA ASP A 121 5.03 -22.33 -4.73
C ASP A 121 6.32 -21.75 -5.34
N LYS A 122 7.45 -22.44 -5.13
CA LYS A 122 8.83 -21.97 -5.41
C LYS A 122 9.28 -22.20 -6.86
N SER A 123 8.44 -21.98 -7.87
CA SER A 123 8.70 -22.53 -9.21
C SER A 123 9.27 -21.60 -10.29
N GLU A 124 9.44 -20.27 -10.13
CA GLU A 124 10.07 -19.45 -11.18
C GLU A 124 10.96 -18.27 -10.71
N ASN A 125 12.08 -18.04 -11.42
CA ASN A 125 13.17 -17.12 -11.03
C ASN A 125 12.83 -15.61 -11.09
N PHE A 126 11.97 -15.15 -12.00
CA PHE A 126 11.58 -13.73 -12.07
C PHE A 126 10.54 -13.36 -11.01
N PHE A 127 9.61 -14.28 -10.71
CA PHE A 127 8.72 -14.13 -9.57
C PHE A 127 9.48 -14.08 -8.25
N LYS A 128 10.59 -14.83 -8.14
CA LYS A 128 11.41 -14.88 -6.94
C LYS A 128 12.02 -13.53 -6.54
N ILE A 129 12.47 -12.69 -7.48
CA ILE A 129 13.07 -11.38 -7.14
C ILE A 129 12.00 -10.41 -6.64
N ALA A 130 10.89 -10.28 -7.36
CA ALA A 130 9.76 -9.45 -6.93
C ALA A 130 9.17 -9.94 -5.59
N PHE A 131 9.22 -11.25 -5.38
CA PHE A 131 8.82 -11.92 -4.15
C PHE A 131 9.75 -11.65 -2.97
N ASP A 132 11.07 -11.78 -3.16
CA ASP A 132 12.05 -11.53 -2.12
C ASP A 132 11.92 -10.06 -1.65
N GLU A 133 11.73 -9.14 -2.60
CA GLU A 133 11.52 -7.72 -2.30
C GLU A 133 10.19 -7.45 -1.54
N PHE A 134 9.10 -8.10 -1.94
CA PHE A 134 7.82 -8.01 -1.22
C PHE A 134 7.94 -8.55 0.21
N ASN A 135 8.56 -9.72 0.36
CA ASN A 135 8.73 -10.40 1.62
C ASN A 135 9.66 -9.60 2.57
N ASP A 136 10.73 -9.01 2.04
CA ASP A 136 11.58 -8.08 2.77
C ASP A 136 10.78 -6.88 3.29
N GLY A 137 9.89 -6.33 2.46
CA GLY A 137 8.93 -5.30 2.87
C GLY A 137 8.06 -5.75 4.04
N VAL A 138 7.46 -6.94 3.95
CA VAL A 138 6.60 -7.51 5.00
C VAL A 138 7.34 -7.66 6.33
N TYR A 139 8.55 -8.23 6.31
CA TYR A 139 9.35 -8.37 7.52
C TYR A 139 9.72 -7.02 8.13
N GLU A 140 10.14 -6.05 7.31
CA GLU A 140 10.51 -4.72 7.79
C GLU A 140 9.31 -3.99 8.40
N GLY A 141 8.14 -4.07 7.75
CA GLY A 141 6.89 -3.50 8.27
C GLY A 141 6.52 -4.07 9.64
N GLY A 142 6.60 -5.39 9.80
CA GLY A 142 6.33 -6.05 11.08
C GLY A 142 7.32 -5.67 12.18
N ASN A 143 8.62 -5.64 11.87
CA ASN A 143 9.66 -5.26 12.83
C ASN A 143 9.51 -3.81 13.30
N ASN A 144 9.27 -2.90 12.36
CA ASN A 144 9.07 -1.49 12.68
C ASN A 144 7.82 -1.25 13.54
N PHE A 145 6.75 -2.00 13.30
CA PHE A 145 5.58 -1.95 14.18
C PHE A 145 5.96 -2.33 15.61
N MET A 146 6.69 -3.44 15.79
CA MET A 146 7.12 -3.90 17.12
C MET A 146 8.04 -2.88 17.80
N ASP A 147 9.01 -2.32 17.08
CA ASP A 147 9.93 -1.31 17.63
C ASP A 147 9.23 0.00 17.98
N TRP A 148 8.22 0.41 17.19
CA TRP A 148 7.38 1.56 17.52
C TRP A 148 6.53 1.28 18.77
N ARG A 149 5.86 0.13 18.83
CA ARG A 149 5.04 -0.30 19.97
C ARG A 149 5.85 -0.35 21.26
N ASP A 150 7.09 -0.83 21.17
CA ASP A 150 8.03 -0.92 22.30
C ASP A 150 8.74 0.42 22.59
N LYS A 151 8.36 1.51 21.89
CA LYS A 151 8.92 2.87 22.02
C LYS A 151 10.43 2.97 21.76
N LYS A 152 10.99 2.05 20.97
CA LYS A 152 12.39 2.08 20.53
C LYS A 152 12.61 3.07 19.41
N ILE A 153 11.59 3.32 18.60
CA ILE A 153 11.56 4.34 17.56
C ILE A 153 10.37 5.27 17.76
N GLN A 154 10.52 6.53 17.37
CA GLN A 154 9.45 7.53 17.46
C GLN A 154 8.37 7.31 16.39
N ALA A 155 8.79 6.88 15.21
CA ALA A 155 7.93 6.53 14.08
C ALA A 155 8.61 5.43 13.24
N PRO A 156 7.84 4.61 12.52
CA PRO A 156 8.39 3.56 11.66
C PRO A 156 8.92 4.16 10.36
N LEU A 157 10.20 4.57 10.36
CA LEU A 157 10.82 5.38 9.30
C LEU A 157 11.56 4.56 8.22
N ALA A 158 11.29 3.26 8.03
CA ALA A 158 12.08 2.48 7.06
C ALA A 158 11.87 2.93 5.60
N ILE A 159 10.66 3.39 5.24
CA ILE A 159 10.37 3.80 3.86
C ILE A 159 11.32 4.90 3.37
N TYR A 160 11.74 5.80 4.25
CA TYR A 160 12.49 7.00 3.90
C TYR A 160 13.88 6.69 3.39
N LYS A 161 14.56 5.73 4.01
CA LYS A 161 15.95 5.41 3.65
C LYS A 161 16.07 4.98 2.19
N LYS A 162 15.05 4.32 1.65
CA LYS A 162 15.03 3.83 0.26
C LYS A 162 14.70 4.93 -0.77
N TYR A 163 13.94 5.96 -0.39
CA TYR A 163 13.44 6.99 -1.32
C TYR A 163 14.11 8.37 -1.19
N LEU A 164 15.07 8.54 -0.28
CA LEU A 164 15.82 9.79 -0.08
C LEU A 164 17.06 9.94 -1.00
N SER A 165 17.24 9.05 -1.98
CA SER A 165 18.35 9.07 -2.95
C SER A 165 18.11 9.96 -4.16
#